data_AF-A0A514XIE4-F1
#
_entry.id   AF-A0A514XIE4-F1
#
_cell.length_a   1.000
_cell.length_b   1.000
_cell.length_c   1.000
_cell.angle_alpha   90.00
_cell.angle_beta   90.00
_cell.angle_gamma   90.00
#
_symmetry.space_group_name_H-M   'P 1'
#
loop_
_entity.id
_entity.type
_entity.pdbx_description
1 polymer ?
#
loop_
_entity_poly.entity_id
_entity_poly.type
_entity_poly.pdbx_seq_one_letter_code
_entity_poly.pdbx_strand_id
1 'polypeptide(L)'
;MRKWVTAIIPVLILAACSHGDCRGEKMKKTQAEPGAAVTTSNTSDRVKVFKPDGSLQCGQGKRIPLVDMQKDLGSVQVYSSKNANDGMMRIQLCGSPTGNCNVYEIDRKDLAVAQKAGFKEWTAE
;
A
#
# COMPACT_ATOMS: atom_id res chain seq x y z
N MET A 1 66.93 -22.47 3.16
CA MET A 1 67.66 -21.18 3.20
C MET A 1 66.68 -20.10 3.61
N ARG A 2 66.99 -19.44 4.73
CA ARG A 2 66.14 -18.50 5.47
C ARG A 2 66.47 -17.08 4.98
N LYS A 3 65.47 -16.28 4.58
CA LYS A 3 65.63 -14.84 4.41
C LYS A 3 64.44 -14.13 5.07
N TRP A 4 64.74 -13.57 6.23
CA TRP A 4 64.01 -12.48 6.89
C TRP A 4 64.60 -11.13 6.43
N VAL A 5 63.98 -10.03 6.88
CA VAL A 5 64.38 -8.60 6.77
C VAL A 5 63.72 -7.94 5.53
N THR A 6 62.85 -6.92 5.60
CA THR A 6 62.45 -5.99 6.68
C THR A 6 61.12 -5.32 6.33
N ALA A 7 60.43 -4.91 7.39
CA ALA A 7 59.24 -4.07 7.38
C ALA A 7 59.43 -2.74 6.62
N ILE A 8 58.42 -2.36 5.84
CA ILE A 8 58.13 -0.96 5.51
C ILE A 8 56.62 -0.80 5.69
N ILE A 9 56.25 -0.12 6.76
CA ILE A 9 54.93 0.45 6.99
C ILE A 9 54.88 1.77 6.21
N PRO A 10 53.94 1.97 5.29
CA PRO A 10 53.48 3.30 4.95
C PRO A 10 52.13 3.54 5.62
N VAL A 11 52.15 4.40 6.63
CA VAL A 11 50.99 5.17 7.08
C VAL A 11 50.50 5.97 5.86
N LEU A 12 49.28 5.74 5.40
CA LEU A 12 48.68 6.53 4.32
C LEU A 12 47.20 6.84 4.62
N ILE A 13 47.04 7.92 5.38
CA ILE A 13 46.15 9.07 5.16
C ILE A 13 44.67 8.75 4.85
N LEU A 14 43.84 9.19 5.80
CA LEU A 14 42.40 9.41 5.73
C LEU A 14 41.96 10.06 4.41
N ALA A 15 41.06 9.40 3.68
CA ALA A 15 40.19 10.03 2.71
C ALA A 15 38.73 9.73 3.10
N ALA A 16 38.13 10.65 3.84
CA ALA A 16 36.70 10.67 4.08
C ALA A 16 35.97 11.01 2.76
N CYS A 17 35.16 10.10 2.24
CA CYS A 17 34.25 10.42 1.13
C CYS A 17 33.03 11.14 1.71
N SER A 18 33.04 12.47 1.67
CA SER A 18 31.83 13.29 1.76
C SER A 18 30.96 12.97 0.54
N HIS A 19 29.90 12.19 0.73
CA HIS A 19 28.85 12.07 -0.27
C HIS A 19 28.04 13.37 -0.25
N GLY A 20 28.11 14.12 -1.34
CA GLY A 20 27.40 15.39 -1.49
C GLY A 20 25.89 15.19 -1.60
N ASP A 21 25.15 15.96 -0.81
CA ASP A 21 23.73 16.22 -1.04
C ASP A 21 23.57 17.08 -2.29
N CYS A 22 22.96 16.51 -3.33
CA CYS A 22 22.60 17.21 -4.56
C CYS A 22 21.12 16.97 -4.89
N ARG A 23 20.22 17.84 -4.38
CA ARG A 23 19.05 18.32 -5.16
C ARG A 23 18.38 19.59 -4.59
N GLY A 24 18.97 20.74 -4.94
CA GLY A 24 18.30 21.99 -5.34
C GLY A 24 17.06 22.49 -4.61
N GLU A 25 17.29 23.37 -3.63
CA GLU A 25 16.48 24.56 -3.31
C GLU A 25 16.84 25.68 -4.34
N LYS A 26 16.02 26.59 -4.88
CA LYS A 26 14.67 27.16 -4.63
C LYS A 26 14.18 27.82 -5.94
N MET A 27 12.89 28.16 -6.05
CA MET A 27 12.53 29.57 -6.33
C MET A 27 11.08 29.91 -5.93
N LYS A 28 10.97 31.12 -5.39
CA LYS A 28 9.93 31.73 -4.57
C LYS A 28 8.91 32.47 -5.46
N LYS A 29 7.62 32.45 -5.12
CA LYS A 29 6.77 33.64 -5.31
C LYS A 29 5.66 33.72 -4.25
N THR A 30 5.45 34.95 -3.81
CA THR A 30 4.82 35.39 -2.58
C THR A 30 3.45 36.02 -2.87
N GLN A 31 2.44 35.59 -2.09
CA GLN A 31 1.28 36.28 -1.48
C GLN A 31 0.09 36.87 -2.30
N ALA A 32 -1.10 36.51 -1.75
CA ALA A 32 -2.33 37.28 -1.48
C ALA A 32 -3.51 37.35 -2.50
N GLU A 33 -4.55 36.55 -2.20
CA GLU A 33 -6.04 36.74 -2.12
C GLU A 33 -6.78 37.72 -3.07
N PRO A 34 -8.08 37.50 -3.47
CA PRO A 34 -9.14 36.80 -2.72
C PRO A 34 -10.09 35.88 -3.53
N GLY A 35 -10.85 35.04 -2.82
CA GLY A 35 -12.16 34.57 -3.29
C GLY A 35 -12.17 33.44 -4.33
N ALA A 36 -11.91 32.21 -3.91
CA ALA A 36 -12.50 31.05 -4.56
C ALA A 36 -12.83 30.03 -3.47
N ALA A 37 -14.14 29.91 -3.25
CA ALA A 37 -14.84 28.91 -2.47
C ALA A 37 -13.96 27.94 -1.68
N VAL A 38 -14.07 28.08 -0.36
CA VAL A 38 -14.11 26.95 0.56
C VAL A 38 -14.88 25.82 -0.14
N THR A 39 -14.17 24.91 -0.80
CA THR A 39 -14.71 23.57 -1.01
C THR A 39 -14.42 22.91 0.31
N THR A 40 -15.30 23.16 1.28
CA THR A 40 -15.65 22.11 2.22
C THR A 40 -16.04 20.97 1.32
N SER A 41 -15.07 20.10 0.99
CA SER A 41 -15.39 18.77 0.55
C SER A 41 -16.34 18.31 1.63
N ASN A 42 -17.60 18.12 1.26
CA ASN A 42 -18.46 17.24 2.02
C ASN A 42 -17.75 15.89 1.92
N THR A 43 -16.72 15.71 2.73
CA THR A 43 -15.93 14.51 2.81
C THR A 43 -16.88 13.56 3.51
N SER A 44 -17.79 12.99 2.73
CA SER A 44 -18.46 11.76 3.11
C SER A 44 -17.33 10.87 3.61
N ASP A 45 -17.33 10.59 4.90
CA ASP A 45 -16.32 9.81 5.56
C ASP A 45 -16.41 8.40 4.97
N ARG A 46 -15.54 8.12 4.01
CA ARG A 46 -15.55 6.89 3.24
C ARG A 46 -14.42 6.01 3.71
N VAL A 47 -14.73 4.72 3.79
CA VAL A 47 -13.78 3.69 4.18
C VAL A 47 -13.70 2.64 3.09
N LYS A 48 -12.53 2.01 3.00
CA LYS A 48 -12.34 0.85 2.14
C LYS A 48 -12.52 -0.40 2.97
N VAL A 49 -13.29 -1.34 2.46
CA VAL A 49 -13.48 -2.67 3.06
C VAL A 49 -13.10 -3.73 2.05
N PHE A 50 -12.64 -4.87 2.52
CA PHE A 50 -12.18 -5.95 1.66
C PHE A 50 -12.60 -7.33 2.14
N LYS A 51 -12.61 -8.27 1.20
CA LYS A 51 -12.76 -9.69 1.44
C LYS A 51 -11.88 -10.45 0.42
N PRO A 52 -11.22 -11.56 0.82
CA PRO A 52 -10.39 -12.33 -0.11
C PRO A 52 -11.21 -12.78 -1.32
N ASP A 53 -10.64 -12.68 -2.52
CA ASP A 53 -11.38 -12.94 -3.76
C ASP A 53 -11.62 -14.43 -4.04
N GLY A 54 -11.20 -15.32 -3.14
CA GLY A 54 -11.34 -16.77 -3.27
C GLY A 54 -10.29 -17.45 -4.16
N SER A 55 -9.36 -16.68 -4.75
CA SER A 55 -8.27 -17.26 -5.51
C SER A 55 -7.23 -17.94 -4.61
N LEU A 56 -6.76 -19.10 -5.04
CA LEU A 56 -5.72 -19.89 -4.37
C LEU A 56 -4.52 -20.07 -5.30
N GLN A 57 -3.35 -20.28 -4.69
CA GLN A 57 -2.09 -20.56 -5.37
C GLN A 57 -2.24 -21.76 -6.31
N CYS A 58 -1.48 -21.73 -7.41
CA CYS A 58 -1.52 -22.74 -8.48
C CYS A 58 -2.89 -22.87 -9.18
N GLY A 59 -3.77 -21.86 -9.07
CA GLY A 59 -5.07 -21.84 -9.77
C GLY A 59 -6.11 -22.80 -9.20
N GLN A 60 -5.90 -23.31 -7.97
CA GLN A 60 -6.82 -24.27 -7.34
C GLN A 60 -8.08 -23.63 -6.73
N GLY A 61 -8.12 -22.30 -6.67
CA GLY A 61 -9.27 -21.53 -6.20
C GLY A 61 -10.02 -20.88 -7.35
N LYS A 62 -11.29 -20.53 -7.11
CA LYS A 62 -12.10 -19.76 -8.07
C LYS A 62 -12.16 -18.32 -7.61
N ARG A 63 -11.67 -17.42 -8.47
CA ARG A 63 -11.84 -15.99 -8.25
C ARG A 63 -13.32 -15.63 -8.33
N ILE A 64 -13.82 -15.02 -7.27
CA ILE A 64 -15.16 -14.45 -7.20
C ILE A 64 -15.11 -13.05 -7.82
N PRO A 65 -15.90 -12.78 -8.87
CA PRO A 65 -15.98 -11.45 -9.48
C PRO A 65 -16.43 -10.37 -8.48
N LEU A 66 -16.01 -9.13 -8.70
CA LEU A 66 -16.38 -7.97 -7.86
C LEU A 66 -17.91 -7.85 -7.74
N VAL A 67 -18.62 -7.94 -8.86
CA VAL A 67 -20.09 -7.79 -8.88
C VAL A 67 -20.79 -8.88 -8.07
N ASP A 68 -20.24 -10.10 -8.04
CA ASP A 68 -20.84 -11.20 -7.29
C ASP A 68 -20.61 -11.05 -5.79
N MET A 69 -19.39 -10.70 -5.38
CA MET A 69 -19.08 -10.50 -3.97
C MET A 69 -19.68 -9.21 -3.41
N GLN A 70 -19.90 -8.19 -4.24
CA GLN A 70 -20.60 -6.98 -3.84
C GLN A 70 -22.03 -7.26 -3.34
N LYS A 71 -22.68 -8.34 -3.80
CA LYS A 71 -24.01 -8.75 -3.33
C LYS A 71 -24.04 -9.05 -1.82
N ASP A 72 -22.91 -9.48 -1.26
CA ASP A 72 -22.77 -9.73 0.19
C ASP A 72 -22.94 -8.44 1.02
N LEU A 73 -22.68 -7.27 0.43
CA LEU A 73 -22.87 -5.97 1.08
C LEU A 73 -24.35 -5.54 1.13
N GLY A 74 -25.26 -6.27 0.48
CA GLY A 74 -26.70 -6.02 0.53
C GLY A 74 -27.08 -4.63 -0.01
N SER A 75 -27.68 -3.80 0.84
CA SER A 75 -28.15 -2.44 0.48
C SER A 75 -27.10 -1.34 0.67
N VAL A 76 -25.86 -1.68 1.00
CA VAL A 76 -24.79 -0.68 1.19
C VAL A 76 -24.40 -0.08 -0.16
N GLN A 77 -24.33 1.25 -0.22
CA GLN A 77 -23.88 1.97 -1.41
C GLN A 77 -22.38 1.79 -1.59
N VAL A 78 -21.98 1.24 -2.74
CA VAL A 78 -20.58 1.15 -3.15
C VAL A 78 -20.25 2.31 -4.08
N TYR A 79 -19.17 3.03 -3.77
CA TYR A 79 -18.69 4.16 -4.56
C TYR A 79 -17.62 3.76 -5.56
N SER A 80 -16.75 2.81 -5.17
CA SER A 80 -15.72 2.25 -6.04
C SER A 80 -15.46 0.80 -5.66
N SER A 81 -15.01 0.01 -6.64
CA SER A 81 -14.69 -1.40 -6.45
C SER A 81 -13.43 -1.74 -7.25
N LYS A 82 -12.48 -2.43 -6.65
CA LYS A 82 -11.27 -2.93 -7.33
C LYS A 82 -10.83 -4.25 -6.74
N ASN A 83 -10.10 -5.04 -7.52
CA ASN A 83 -9.34 -6.17 -6.99
C ASN A 83 -7.89 -5.71 -6.76
N ALA A 84 -7.35 -5.99 -5.57
CA ALA A 84 -6.02 -5.57 -5.16
C ALA A 84 -5.36 -6.66 -4.32
N ASN A 85 -4.03 -6.76 -4.41
CA ASN A 85 -3.25 -7.62 -3.53
C ASN A 85 -3.01 -6.90 -2.19
N ASP A 86 -3.08 -7.64 -1.08
CA ASP A 86 -2.87 -7.10 0.26
C ASP A 86 -1.39 -6.82 0.61
N GLY A 87 -0.46 -7.18 -0.27
CA GLY A 87 0.97 -6.92 -0.13
C GLY A 87 1.64 -7.75 0.97
N MET A 88 0.91 -8.64 1.63
CA MET A 88 1.46 -9.47 2.69
C MET A 88 2.23 -10.66 2.12
N MET A 89 3.35 -10.99 2.76
CA MET A 89 4.09 -12.21 2.45
C MET A 89 3.26 -13.45 2.81
N ARG A 90 3.15 -14.39 1.87
CA ARG A 90 2.38 -15.63 2.04
C ARG A 90 3.22 -16.84 1.70
N ILE A 91 2.89 -17.98 2.31
CA ILE A 91 3.51 -19.25 1.94
C ILE A 91 3.14 -19.63 0.50
N GLN A 92 4.14 -20.01 -0.29
CA GLN A 92 3.98 -20.35 -1.70
C GLN A 92 3.67 -21.85 -1.86
N LEU A 93 2.57 -22.29 -1.27
CA LEU A 93 2.08 -23.67 -1.38
C LEU A 93 0.76 -23.68 -2.17
N CYS A 94 0.62 -24.61 -3.11
CA CYS A 94 -0.63 -24.78 -3.86
C CYS A 94 -1.83 -24.96 -2.91
N GLY A 95 -2.93 -24.28 -3.21
CA GLY A 95 -4.13 -24.28 -2.37
C GLY A 95 -4.10 -23.26 -1.24
N SER A 96 -2.99 -22.53 -1.02
CA SER A 96 -2.96 -21.40 -0.09
C SER A 96 -3.58 -20.14 -0.70
N PRO A 97 -4.06 -19.16 0.08
CA PRO A 97 -4.56 -17.89 -0.45
C PRO A 97 -3.51 -17.09 -1.22
N THR A 98 -3.94 -16.38 -2.27
CA THR A 98 -3.05 -15.52 -3.07
C THR A 98 -2.76 -14.15 -2.46
N GLY A 99 -3.58 -13.71 -1.50
CA GLY A 99 -3.57 -12.33 -0.99
C GLY A 99 -4.36 -11.37 -1.87
N ASN A 100 -4.94 -11.82 -2.97
CA ASN A 100 -5.83 -10.99 -3.77
C ASN A 100 -7.18 -10.83 -3.06
N CYS A 101 -7.64 -9.59 -3.02
CA CYS A 101 -8.83 -9.18 -2.31
C CYS A 101 -9.70 -8.32 -3.22
N ASN A 102 -11.01 -8.48 -3.08
CA ASN A 102 -11.96 -7.53 -3.62
C ASN A 102 -12.17 -6.42 -2.59
N VAL A 103 -11.90 -5.18 -3.00
CA VAL A 103 -11.92 -3.98 -2.18
C VAL A 103 -13.04 -3.08 -2.66
N TYR A 104 -13.85 -2.59 -1.73
CA TYR A 104 -14.99 -1.70 -1.97
C TYR A 104 -14.85 -0.45 -1.13
N GLU A 105 -15.16 0.70 -1.72
CA GLU A 105 -15.29 1.96 -1.01
C GLU A 105 -16.76 2.18 -0.63
N ILE A 106 -17.03 2.34 0.66
CA ILE A 106 -18.36 2.51 1.24
C ILE A 106 -18.35 3.70 2.21
N ASP A 107 -19.54 4.11 2.66
CA ASP A 107 -19.68 5.09 3.73
C ASP A 107 -19.26 4.48 5.08
N ARG A 108 -18.56 5.24 5.94
CA ARG A 108 -18.11 4.75 7.25
C ARG A 108 -19.28 4.28 8.12
N LYS A 109 -20.46 4.88 7.99
CA LYS A 109 -21.65 4.46 8.75
C LYS A 109 -22.04 3.00 8.48
N ASP A 110 -21.70 2.48 7.30
CA ASP A 110 -22.05 1.13 6.86
C ASP A 110 -20.95 0.09 7.19
N LEU A 111 -19.84 0.52 7.81
CA LEU A 111 -18.73 -0.36 8.19
C LEU A 111 -19.17 -1.54 9.05
N ALA A 112 -20.05 -1.29 10.02
CA ALA A 112 -20.57 -2.36 10.89
C ALA A 112 -21.41 -3.39 10.13
N VAL A 113 -22.13 -2.96 9.08
CA VAL A 113 -22.91 -3.87 8.21
C VAL A 113 -21.95 -4.71 7.36
N ALA A 114 -20.95 -4.08 6.76
CA ALA A 114 -19.93 -4.78 5.97
C ALA A 114 -19.15 -5.80 6.82
N GLN A 115 -18.78 -5.46 8.05
CA GLN A 115 -18.11 -6.38 8.98
C GLN A 115 -18.96 -7.60 9.32
N LYS A 116 -20.28 -7.42 9.52
CA LYS A 116 -21.22 -8.54 9.71
C LYS A 116 -21.32 -9.46 8.48
N ALA A 117 -21.14 -8.91 7.28
CA ALA A 117 -21.07 -9.68 6.03
C ALA A 117 -19.69 -10.36 5.79
N GLY A 118 -18.75 -10.21 6.74
CA GLY A 118 -17.43 -10.83 6.70
C GLY A 118 -16.36 -10.00 5.99
N PHE A 119 -16.62 -8.72 5.73
CA PHE A 119 -15.61 -7.79 5.23
C PHE A 119 -14.74 -7.26 6.37
N LYS A 120 -13.51 -6.86 6.05
CA LYS A 120 -12.58 -6.20 6.97
C LYS A 120 -12.20 -4.84 6.44
N GLU A 121 -11.80 -3.92 7.30
CA GLU A 121 -11.29 -2.61 6.85
C GLU A 121 -9.96 -2.78 6.12
N TRP A 122 -9.82 -2.12 4.99
CA TRP A 122 -8.65 -2.21 4.11
C TRP A 122 -7.65 -1.11 4.44
N THR A 123 -6.50 -1.50 4.99
CA THR A 123 -5.44 -0.59 5.42
C THR A 123 -4.19 -0.64 4.52
N ALA A 124 -4.19 -1.46 3.47
CA ALA A 124 -3.09 -1.51 2.52
C ALA A 124 -3.25 -0.36 1.50
N GLU A 125 -2.19 0.42 1.27
CA GLU A 125 -2.25 1.57 0.35
C GLU A 125 -1.89 1.21 -1.09
#